data_AF-A0A941S1H5-F1
#
_entry.id   AF-A0A941S1H5-F1
#
_cell.length_a   1.000
_cell.length_b   1.000
_cell.length_c   1.000
_cell.angle_alpha   90.00
_cell.angle_beta   90.00
_cell.angle_gamma   90.00
#
_symmetry.space_group_name_H-M   'P 1'
#
loop_
_entity.id
_entity.type
_entity.pdbx_description
1 polymer ?
#
loop_
_entity_poly.entity_id
_entity_poly.type
_entity_poly.pdbx_seq_one_letter_code
_entity_poly.pdbx_strand_id
1 'polypeptide(L)'
;MGDRACVIFFDATDVSPTVYLHWHGDRVPTWLDDLKTRMAGRYSDAHYAAARFVGLCHERISGNLSLGIRSNSLTLTKVRDPLRIRDESPGDAGVVIVDTADFRWTAHGGYLAERRQP
;
A
#
# COMPACT_ATOMS: atom_id res chain seq x y z
N MET A 1 -6.74 7.83 -18.64
CA MET A 1 -6.59 8.56 -17.37
C MET A 1 -6.76 7.55 -16.24
N GLY A 2 -6.12 7.73 -15.08
CA GLY A 2 -6.12 6.78 -13.96
C GLY A 2 -6.07 7.51 -12.62
N ASP A 3 -6.22 6.77 -11.53
CA ASP A 3 -5.87 7.22 -10.18
C ASP A 3 -5.19 6.06 -9.46
N ARG A 4 -3.96 5.78 -9.88
CA ARG A 4 -3.28 4.52 -9.59
C ARG A 4 -2.47 4.59 -8.31
N ALA A 5 -2.48 3.49 -7.57
CA ALA A 5 -1.60 3.29 -6.42
C ALA A 5 -1.00 1.88 -6.40
N CYS A 6 0.22 1.78 -5.89
CA CYS A 6 0.83 0.52 -5.47
C CYS A 6 0.96 0.54 -3.95
N VAL A 7 0.35 -0.41 -3.24
CA VAL A 7 0.45 -0.50 -1.77
C VAL A 7 1.26 -1.74 -1.40
N ILE A 8 2.28 -1.55 -0.57
CA ILE A 8 3.21 -2.60 -0.17
C ILE A 8 3.36 -2.56 1.35
N PHE A 9 3.20 -3.71 1.99
CA PHE A 9 3.29 -3.87 3.44
C PHE A 9 4.62 -4.51 3.79
N PHE A 10 5.21 -4.13 4.91
CA PHE A 10 6.40 -4.78 5.43
C PHE A 10 6.34 -4.88 6.96
N ASP A 11 7.15 -5.77 7.50
CA ASP A 11 7.43 -5.89 8.94
C ASP A 11 8.94 -6.06 9.16
N ALA A 12 9.35 -6.67 10.27
CA ALA A 12 10.75 -6.89 10.58
C ALA A 12 11.40 -8.01 9.74
N THR A 13 10.61 -8.90 9.14
CA THR A 13 11.08 -10.11 8.45
C THR A 13 10.68 -10.16 6.98
N ASP A 14 9.52 -9.61 6.63
CA ASP A 14 8.87 -9.85 5.35
C ASP A 14 8.42 -8.58 4.64
N VAL A 15 8.30 -8.70 3.32
CA VAL A 15 7.71 -7.69 2.42
C VAL A 15 6.60 -8.37 1.64
N SER A 16 5.41 -7.76 1.62
CA SER A 16 4.27 -8.32 0.92
C SER A 16 4.41 -8.20 -0.61
N PRO A 17 3.64 -8.97 -1.37
CA PRO A 17 3.33 -8.62 -2.76
C PRO A 17 2.74 -7.22 -2.86
N THR A 18 2.79 -6.63 -4.06
CA THR A 18 2.22 -5.31 -4.31
C THR A 18 0.73 -5.43 -4.57
N VAL A 19 -0.08 -4.70 -3.79
CA VAL A 19 -1.49 -4.48 -4.10
C VAL A 19 -1.58 -3.31 -5.07
N TYR A 20 -2.08 -3.56 -6.28
CA TYR A 20 -2.23 -2.56 -7.33
C TYR A 20 -3.67 -2.08 -7.42
N LEU A 21 -3.84 -0.76 -7.44
CA LEU A 21 -5.09 -0.08 -7.71
C LEU A 21 -4.98 0.71 -9.03
N HIS A 22 -5.94 0.53 -9.93
CA HIS A 22 -6.03 1.34 -11.16
C HIS A 22 -6.74 2.69 -10.93
N TRP A 23 -7.67 2.70 -9.98
CA TRP A 23 -8.45 3.84 -9.51
C TRP A 23 -8.45 3.86 -7.98
N HIS A 24 -8.87 4.96 -7.36
CA HIS A 24 -8.98 5.13 -5.90
C HIS A 24 -7.64 5.22 -5.16
N GLY A 25 -6.56 5.60 -5.86
CA GLY A 25 -5.31 5.99 -5.23
C GLY A 25 -5.52 7.07 -4.17
N ASP A 26 -6.46 8.00 -4.39
CA ASP A 26 -6.78 9.08 -3.44
C ASP A 26 -7.35 8.55 -2.12
N ARG A 27 -7.96 7.36 -2.14
CA ARG A 27 -8.60 6.73 -0.98
C ARG A 27 -7.66 5.89 -0.14
N VAL A 28 -6.47 5.56 -0.62
CA VAL A 28 -5.52 4.70 0.09
C VAL A 28 -5.28 5.14 1.54
N PRO A 29 -5.04 6.43 1.86
CA PRO A 29 -4.85 6.87 3.24
C PRO A 29 -6.01 6.47 4.18
N THR A 30 -7.25 6.81 3.82
CA THR A 30 -8.43 6.47 4.63
C THR A 30 -8.62 4.96 4.73
N TRP A 31 -8.29 4.22 3.67
CA TRP A 31 -8.40 2.76 3.67
C TRP A 31 -7.35 2.09 4.56
N LEU A 32 -6.17 2.70 4.71
CA LEU A 32 -5.15 2.25 5.65
C LEU A 32 -5.55 2.55 7.11
N ASP A 33 -6.25 3.65 7.39
CA ASP A 33 -6.79 3.91 8.73
C ASP A 33 -7.84 2.86 9.15
N ASP A 34 -8.71 2.48 8.21
CA ASP A 34 -9.69 1.42 8.43
C ASP A 34 -9.04 0.04 8.57
N LEU A 35 -7.99 -0.23 7.78
CA LEU A 35 -7.19 -1.44 7.92
C LEU A 35 -6.52 -1.51 9.30
N LYS A 36 -5.91 -0.41 9.77
CA LYS A 36 -5.30 -0.31 11.09
C LYS A 36 -6.30 -0.66 12.19
N THR A 37 -7.51 -0.13 12.10
CA THR A 37 -8.61 -0.46 13.03
C THR A 37 -8.95 -1.95 12.97
N ARG A 38 -9.10 -2.50 11.76
CA ARG A 38 -9.44 -3.91 11.55
C ARG A 38 -8.35 -4.88 12.01
N MET A 39 -7.10 -4.46 11.97
CA MET A 39 -5.92 -5.23 12.36
C MET A 39 -5.51 -5.01 13.83
N ALA A 40 -6.29 -4.26 14.61
CA ALA A 40 -5.97 -3.98 16.01
C ALA A 40 -5.70 -5.28 16.81
N GLY A 41 -4.51 -5.34 17.44
CA GLY A 41 -4.04 -6.52 18.17
C GLY A 41 -3.30 -7.57 17.32
N ARG A 42 -3.19 -7.37 15.99
CA ARG A 42 -2.38 -8.18 15.08
C ARG A 42 -1.44 -7.27 14.28
N TYR A 43 -0.26 -7.04 14.84
CA TYR A 43 0.79 -6.22 14.25
C TYR A 43 1.91 -7.10 13.69
N SER A 44 2.78 -6.51 12.86
CA SER A 44 3.97 -7.17 12.31
C SER A 44 3.64 -8.44 11.51
N ASP A 45 2.66 -8.35 10.62
CA ASP A 45 2.23 -9.44 9.74
C ASP A 45 1.93 -8.88 8.35
N ALA A 46 3.00 -8.65 7.58
CA ALA A 46 2.96 -7.97 6.28
C ALA A 46 2.03 -8.67 5.28
N HIS A 47 2.14 -10.00 5.18
CA HIS A 47 1.34 -10.78 4.24
C HIS A 47 -0.15 -10.77 4.60
N TYR A 48 -0.47 -10.89 5.90
CA TYR A 48 -1.87 -10.87 6.32
C TYR A 48 -2.48 -9.47 6.25
N ALA A 49 -1.71 -8.42 6.54
CA ALA A 49 -2.15 -7.04 6.33
C ALA A 49 -2.48 -6.78 4.85
N ALA A 50 -1.63 -7.23 3.91
CA ALA A 50 -1.90 -7.14 2.48
C ALA A 50 -3.19 -7.90 2.09
N ALA A 51 -3.36 -9.12 2.58
CA ALA A 51 -4.58 -9.91 2.33
C ALA A 51 -5.85 -9.21 2.86
N ARG A 52 -5.77 -8.60 4.05
CA ARG A 52 -6.89 -7.85 4.65
C ARG A 52 -7.17 -6.54 3.93
N PHE A 53 -6.14 -5.86 3.44
CA PHE A 53 -6.30 -4.68 2.59
C PHE A 53 -7.00 -5.02 1.27
N VAL A 54 -6.65 -6.15 0.64
CA VAL A 54 -7.36 -6.66 -0.55
C VAL A 54 -8.84 -6.92 -0.26
N GLY A 55 -9.15 -7.56 0.86
CA GLY A 55 -10.54 -7.77 1.28
C GLY A 55 -11.30 -6.45 1.46
N LEU A 56 -10.66 -5.46 2.10
CA LEU A 56 -11.22 -4.12 2.26
C LEU A 56 -11.40 -3.38 0.93
N CYS A 57 -10.50 -3.58 -0.04
CA CYS A 57 -10.68 -3.05 -1.39
C CYS A 57 -11.91 -3.68 -2.07
N HIS A 58 -12.11 -5.00 -1.95
CA HIS A 58 -13.30 -5.68 -2.50
C HIS A 58 -14.62 -5.23 -1.86
N GLU A 59 -14.61 -4.80 -0.60
CA GLU A 59 -15.80 -4.22 0.05
C GLU A 59 -16.16 -2.83 -0.52
N ARG A 60 -15.20 -2.13 -1.13
CA ARG A 60 -15.33 -0.70 -1.50
C ARG A 60 -15.36 -0.46 -3.00
N ILE A 61 -14.72 -1.33 -3.77
CA ILE A 61 -14.65 -1.27 -5.22
C ILE A 61 -15.78 -2.13 -5.77
N SER A 62 -16.67 -1.53 -6.54
CA SER A 62 -17.73 -2.25 -7.24
C SER A 62 -17.24 -2.85 -8.56
N GLY A 63 -17.86 -3.96 -8.96
CA GLY A 63 -17.53 -4.65 -10.21
C GLY A 63 -16.26 -5.50 -10.11
N ASN A 64 -15.60 -5.71 -11.26
CA ASN A 64 -14.49 -6.67 -11.42
C ASN A 64 -13.19 -6.02 -11.94
N LEU A 65 -13.14 -4.68 -11.95
CA LEU A 65 -11.98 -3.92 -12.42
C LEU A 65 -11.23 -3.27 -11.23
N SER A 66 -10.12 -2.61 -11.55
CA SER A 66 -9.44 -1.65 -10.66
C SER A 66 -8.55 -2.20 -9.56
N LEU A 67 -8.55 -3.50 -9.27
CA LEU A 67 -7.72 -4.13 -8.24
C LEU A 67 -6.89 -5.28 -8.84
N GLY A 68 -5.64 -5.41 -8.41
CA GLY A 68 -4.78 -6.53 -8.78
C GLY A 68 -3.66 -6.77 -7.77
N ILE A 69 -2.97 -7.89 -7.95
CA ILE A 69 -1.79 -8.26 -7.15
C ILE A 69 -0.62 -8.49 -8.10
N ARG A 70 0.56 -7.97 -7.75
CA ARG A 70 1.79 -8.16 -8.50
C ARG A 70 2.89 -8.68 -7.57
N SER A 71 3.71 -9.59 -8.09
CA SER A 71 4.97 -9.92 -7.44
C SER A 71 5.92 -8.71 -7.54
N ASN A 72 6.74 -8.51 -6.52
CA ASN A 72 7.82 -7.53 -6.53
C ASN A 72 9.11 -8.20 -6.02
N SER A 73 10.25 -7.56 -6.28
CA SER A 73 11.58 -8.03 -5.85
C SER A 73 12.16 -7.17 -4.72
N LEU A 74 11.30 -6.51 -3.94
CA LEU A 74 11.74 -5.68 -2.83
C LEU A 74 12.18 -6.56 -1.66
N THR A 75 13.31 -6.19 -1.07
CA THR A 75 13.80 -6.75 0.19
C THR A 75 13.58 -5.71 1.30
N LEU A 76 13.74 -6.12 2.56
CA LEU A 76 13.65 -5.19 3.71
C LEU A 76 14.60 -3.98 3.59
N THR A 77 15.76 -4.15 2.97
CA THR A 77 16.67 -3.03 2.70
C THR A 77 16.12 -2.10 1.62
N LYS A 78 15.55 -2.66 0.54
CA LYS A 78 15.04 -1.90 -0.60
C LYS A 78 13.71 -1.18 -0.30
N VAL A 79 12.86 -1.75 0.56
CA VAL A 79 11.59 -1.13 0.97
C VAL A 79 11.79 0.11 1.85
N ARG A 80 13.04 0.37 2.27
CA ARG A 80 13.46 1.56 3.01
C ARG A 80 14.24 2.56 2.15
N ASP A 81 14.49 2.25 0.87
CA ASP A 81 15.21 3.11 -0.07
C ASP A 81 14.20 3.90 -0.94
N PRO A 82 14.04 5.22 -0.72
CA PRO A 82 13.08 6.04 -1.46
C PRO A 82 13.28 6.05 -2.97
N LEU A 83 14.54 5.96 -3.45
CA LEU A 83 14.82 5.94 -4.88
C LEU A 83 14.32 4.64 -5.48
N ARG A 84 14.60 3.51 -4.82
CA ARG A 84 14.15 2.21 -5.30
C ARG A 84 12.64 2.05 -5.25
N ILE A 85 11.98 2.58 -4.23
CA ILE A 85 10.50 2.55 -4.12
C ILE A 85 9.87 3.39 -5.24
N ARG A 86 10.46 4.54 -5.57
CA ARG A 86 9.95 5.42 -6.63
C ARG A 86 9.90 4.73 -7.99
N ASP A 87 10.83 3.82 -8.29
CA ASP A 87 10.83 3.04 -9.53
C ASP A 87 9.63 2.08 -9.65
N GLU A 88 9.00 1.73 -8.53
CA GLU A 88 7.79 0.89 -8.51
C GLU A 88 6.50 1.72 -8.74
N SER A 89 6.64 3.05 -8.91
CA SER A 89 5.49 3.97 -9.03
C SER A 89 4.74 3.80 -10.35
N PRO A 90 3.40 3.67 -10.30
CA PRO A 90 2.57 3.73 -11.49
C PRO A 90 2.28 5.16 -11.99
N GLY A 91 2.89 6.18 -11.36
CA GLY A 91 2.46 7.59 -11.44
C GLY A 91 1.29 7.86 -10.48
N ASP A 92 0.46 8.86 -10.80
CA ASP A 92 -0.76 9.22 -10.04
C ASP A 92 -0.53 9.30 -8.52
N ALA A 93 -1.18 8.46 -7.72
CA ALA A 93 -1.04 8.46 -6.26
C ALA A 93 0.33 7.92 -5.80
N GLY A 94 1.00 7.15 -6.64
CA GLY A 94 2.35 6.64 -6.41
C GLY A 94 2.39 5.29 -5.70
N VAL A 95 3.48 5.06 -4.96
CA VAL A 95 3.69 3.86 -4.14
C VAL A 95 3.54 4.22 -2.68
N VAL A 96 2.71 3.48 -1.96
CA VAL A 96 2.52 3.60 -0.51
C VAL A 96 3.17 2.40 0.17
N ILE A 97 4.15 2.70 1.01
CA ILE A 97 4.86 1.71 1.84
C ILE A 97 4.31 1.78 3.25
N VAL A 98 3.84 0.65 3.78
CA VAL A 98 3.15 0.55 5.07
C VAL A 98 3.94 -0.34 6.02
N ASP A 99 4.37 0.23 7.16
CA ASP A 99 4.96 -0.54 8.26
C ASP A 99 3.84 -1.17 9.08
N THR A 100 3.78 -2.49 9.15
CA THR A 100 2.71 -3.19 9.87
C THR A 100 2.93 -3.29 11.39
N ALA A 101 4.06 -2.79 11.91
CA ALA A 101 4.25 -2.66 13.34
C ALA A 101 3.27 -1.65 13.97
N ASP A 102 2.93 -0.57 13.25
CA ASP A 102 2.03 0.49 13.73
C ASP A 102 1.08 1.07 12.66
N PHE A 103 1.12 0.52 11.44
CA PHE A 103 0.39 0.95 10.24
C PHE A 103 0.71 2.38 9.79
N ARG A 104 1.86 2.93 10.20
CA ARG A 104 2.38 4.15 9.56
C ARG A 104 2.77 3.85 8.13
N TRP A 105 2.60 4.82 7.27
CA TRP A 105 2.93 4.68 5.86
C TRP A 105 3.67 5.90 5.34
N THR A 106 4.38 5.73 4.23
CA THR A 106 4.97 6.82 3.44
C THR A 106 4.63 6.62 1.97
N ALA A 107 4.58 7.70 1.21
CA ALA A 107 4.30 7.64 -0.22
C ALA A 107 5.48 8.16 -1.05
N HIS A 108 5.65 7.60 -2.25
CA HIS A 108 6.77 7.90 -3.15
C HIS A 108 6.30 7.94 -4.61
N GLY A 109 6.88 8.84 -5.41
CA GLY A 109 6.70 8.84 -6.86
C GLY A 109 5.30 9.21 -7.37
N GLY A 110 4.47 9.87 -6.56
CA GLY A 110 3.12 10.33 -6.92
C GLY A 110 2.61 11.42 -5.98
N TYR A 111 1.41 11.94 -6.23
CA TYR A 111 0.87 13.10 -5.51
C TYR A 111 0.64 12.85 -4.00
N LEU A 112 0.53 11.59 -3.55
CA LEU A 112 0.46 11.29 -2.12
C LEU A 112 1.79 11.57 -1.40
N ALA A 113 2.92 11.54 -2.11
CA ALA A 113 4.23 11.89 -1.54
C ALA A 113 4.36 13.38 -1.20
N GLU A 114 3.56 14.22 -1.85
CA GLU A 114 3.56 15.68 -1.66
C GLU A 114 2.61 16.13 -0.54
N ARG A 115 1.69 15.25 -0.11
CA ARG A 115 0.79 15.55 1.01
C ARG A 115 1.56 15.50 2.32
N ARG A 116 1.53 16.60 3.07
CA ARG A 116 1.94 16.59 4.48
C ARG A 116 1.04 15.62 5.24
N GLN A 117 1.63 14.59 5.83
CA GLN A 117 0.94 13.70 6.74
C GLN A 117 0.55 14.47 8.01
N PRO A 118 -0.66 14.26 8.56
CA PRO A 118 -1.03 14.81 9.87
C PRO A 118 -0.19 14.19 11.00
#